data_AF-A0A4Y1RF88-F1
#
_entry.id   AF-A0A4Y1RF88-F1
#
_cell.length_a   1.000
_cell.length_b   1.000
_cell.length_c   1.000
_cell.angle_alpha   90.00
_cell.angle_beta   90.00
_cell.angle_gamma   90.00
#
_symmetry.space_group_name_H-M   'P 1'
#
loop_
_entity.id
_entity.type
_entity.pdbx_description
1 polymer ?
#
loop_
_entity_poly.entity_id
_entity_poly.type
_entity_poly.pdbx_seq_one_letter_code
_entity_poly.pdbx_strand_id
1 'polypeptide(L)'
;MVSHCPVTGNEIKFSHMWKKIHQAFCERAIGSTRTEMALSSRWKVLNKELAKWRNALAKAMDNHRSGENLSSEIMQAQMWFGATGQGKKSFNHTHCWEVVKTCKRFQIIPTGPTVVLNETPLHETPASDSPMDSPMSQDSPIEKEPRPIGRKAAKAKRGSNSSKNASKFLEELSKHQAMRIEMDLKQQEHDMAIQLEYAKEREYVRKEREYVREQNIEKKDRETMAMDTSHMSPETKQFWKLERRDVMRRRLFRDDGPSNTDCE
;
A
#
# COMPACT_ATOMS: atom_id res chain seq x y z
N MET A 1 -0.69 30.87 10.99
CA MET A 1 -1.39 29.80 10.26
C MET A 1 -2.28 29.11 11.28
N VAL A 2 -3.55 29.53 11.34
CA VAL A 2 -4.54 29.08 12.32
C VAL A 2 -5.13 27.75 11.82
N SER A 3 -5.23 26.74 12.67
CA SER A 3 -5.89 25.46 12.34
C SER A 3 -7.04 25.22 13.31
N HIS A 4 -8.25 25.05 12.77
CA HIS A 4 -9.45 24.74 13.54
C HIS A 4 -9.44 23.30 14.04
N CYS A 5 -9.72 23.12 15.32
CA CYS A 5 -10.05 21.81 15.89
C CYS A 5 -11.56 21.56 15.69
N PRO A 6 -11.98 20.41 15.12
CA PRO A 6 -13.38 20.13 14.85
C PRO A 6 -14.25 19.92 16.11
N VAL A 7 -13.64 19.85 17.30
CA VAL A 7 -14.35 19.51 18.55
C VAL A 7 -14.69 20.74 19.41
N THR A 8 -14.05 21.89 19.23
CA THR A 8 -14.18 22.99 20.23
C THR A 8 -14.36 24.40 19.69
N GLY A 9 -14.27 24.65 18.38
CA GLY A 9 -14.59 25.98 17.81
C GLY A 9 -13.74 27.17 18.27
N ASN A 10 -12.86 27.01 19.27
CA ASN A 10 -12.04 28.08 19.84
C ASN A 10 -10.69 28.20 19.13
N GLU A 11 -10.21 29.44 18.98
CA GLU A 11 -8.87 29.76 18.52
C GLU A 11 -7.82 29.23 19.52
N ILE A 12 -7.33 28.02 19.28
CA ILE A 12 -6.25 27.47 20.08
C ILE A 12 -4.95 28.19 19.70
N LYS A 13 -4.35 28.90 20.66
CA LYS A 13 -3.02 29.49 20.49
C LYS A 13 -2.03 28.41 20.05
N PHE A 14 -1.17 28.73 19.09
CA PHE A 14 -0.24 27.79 18.45
C PHE A 14 0.56 26.94 19.46
N SER A 15 1.03 27.56 20.54
CA SER A 15 1.74 26.87 21.63
C SER A 15 0.86 25.83 22.32
N HIS A 16 -0.38 26.17 22.65
CA HIS A 16 -1.31 25.27 23.33
C HIS A 16 -1.71 24.07 22.46
N MET A 17 -1.83 24.28 21.15
CA MET A 17 -2.08 23.19 20.20
C MET A 17 -0.92 22.20 20.18
N TRP A 18 0.33 22.69 20.06
CA TRP A 18 1.50 21.81 20.04
C TRP A 18 1.75 21.09 21.36
N LYS A 19 1.40 21.72 22.49
CA LYS A 19 1.38 21.07 23.80
C LYS A 19 0.45 19.86 23.84
N LYS A 20 -0.78 20.00 23.31
CA LYS A 20 -1.73 18.88 23.20
C LYS A 20 -1.22 17.77 22.27
N ILE A 21 -0.65 18.14 21.11
CA ILE A 21 -0.09 17.18 20.15
C ILE A 21 1.10 16.43 20.78
N HIS A 22 1.96 17.13 21.50
CA HIS A 22 3.13 16.55 22.18
C HIS A 22 2.71 15.60 23.30
N GLN A 23 1.70 15.98 24.10
CA GLN A 23 1.14 15.09 25.11
C GLN A 23 0.64 13.77 24.48
N ALA A 24 -0.19 13.84 23.44
CA ALA A 24 -0.68 12.65 22.74
C ALA A 24 0.45 11.84 22.09
N PHE A 25 1.51 12.51 21.64
CA PHE A 25 2.71 11.85 21.12
C PHE A 25 3.47 11.10 22.22
N CYS A 26 3.67 11.68 23.40
CA CYS A 26 4.34 11.04 24.53
C CYS A 26 3.55 9.84 25.07
N GLU A 27 2.22 9.91 25.10
CA GLU A 27 1.35 8.80 25.50
C GLU A 27 1.51 7.59 24.57
N ARG A 28 1.74 7.83 23.26
CA ARG A 28 1.89 6.76 22.26
C ARG A 28 3.33 6.31 22.03
N ALA A 29 4.29 7.20 22.24
CA ALA A 29 5.73 6.96 22.04
C ALA A 29 6.46 6.99 23.39
N ILE A 30 6.18 5.98 24.21
CA ILE A 30 6.78 5.82 25.54
C ILE A 30 8.32 5.85 25.40
N GLY A 31 8.97 6.76 26.14
CA GLY A 31 10.43 6.93 26.12
C GLY A 31 10.97 7.93 25.09
N SER A 32 10.12 8.63 24.33
CA SER A 32 10.60 9.66 23.41
C SER A 32 11.03 10.96 24.13
N THR A 33 12.23 11.46 23.84
CA THR A 33 12.77 12.72 24.38
C THR A 33 12.45 13.96 23.52
N ARG A 34 11.61 13.80 22.48
CA ARG A 34 11.33 14.88 21.52
C ARG A 34 10.49 15.97 22.16
N THR A 35 10.81 17.23 21.87
CA THR A 35 10.09 18.41 22.36
C THR A 35 8.95 18.84 21.42
N GLU A 36 8.03 19.66 21.92
CA GLU A 36 7.00 20.34 21.11
C GLU A 36 7.59 21.07 19.89
N MET A 37 8.73 21.75 20.08
CA MET A 37 9.44 22.47 19.03
C MET A 37 10.00 21.52 17.96
N ALA A 38 10.52 20.36 18.38
CA ALA A 38 10.99 19.35 17.44
C ALA A 38 9.83 18.80 16.59
N LEU A 39 8.69 18.46 17.21
CA LEU A 39 7.52 17.97 16.50
C LEU A 39 6.97 19.01 15.51
N SER A 40 6.84 20.27 15.94
CA SER A 40 6.33 21.35 15.10
C SER A 40 7.25 21.67 13.92
N SER A 41 8.56 21.68 14.14
CA SER A 41 9.56 21.85 13.09
C SER A 41 9.50 20.72 12.05
N ARG A 42 9.44 19.46 12.51
CA ARG A 42 9.34 18.30 11.62
C ARG A 42 8.03 18.30 10.83
N TRP A 43 6.91 18.63 11.47
CA TRP A 43 5.63 18.78 10.78
C TRP A 43 5.70 19.88 9.71
N LYS A 44 6.31 21.03 9.98
CA LYS A 44 6.45 22.11 8.99
C LYS A 44 7.16 21.64 7.72
N VAL A 45 8.25 20.86 7.87
CA VAL A 45 8.99 20.28 6.74
C VAL A 45 8.12 19.26 6.01
N LEU A 46 7.55 18.30 6.73
CA LEU A 46 6.71 17.24 6.16
C LEU A 46 5.50 17.81 5.42
N ASN A 47 4.81 18.78 6.02
CA ASN A 47 3.65 19.45 5.45
C ASN A 47 3.98 20.18 4.14
N LYS A 48 5.19 20.76 4.02
CA LYS A 48 5.67 21.35 2.76
C LYS A 48 5.90 20.28 1.69
N GLU A 49 6.43 19.12 2.07
CA GLU A 49 6.66 18.01 1.15
C GLU A 49 5.35 17.37 0.68
N LEU A 50 4.39 17.18 1.59
CA LEU A 50 3.05 16.69 1.28
C LEU A 50 2.32 17.64 0.31
N ALA A 51 2.46 18.94 0.48
CA ALA A 51 1.86 19.91 -0.45
C ALA A 51 2.48 19.85 -1.85
N LYS A 52 3.80 19.64 -1.95
CA LYS A 52 4.48 19.44 -3.24
C LYS A 52 4.04 18.14 -3.90
N TRP A 53 3.94 17.08 -3.10
CA TRP A 53 3.46 15.77 -3.56
C TRP A 53 2.03 15.85 -4.10
N ARG A 54 1.12 16.54 -3.38
CA ARG A 54 -0.24 16.84 -3.88
C ARG A 54 -0.22 17.49 -5.26
N ASN A 55 0.61 18.52 -5.45
CA ASN A 55 0.68 19.22 -6.73
C ASN A 55 1.27 18.35 -7.84
N ALA A 56 2.19 17.43 -7.49
CA ALA A 56 2.74 16.48 -8.44
C ALA A 56 1.72 15.41 -8.86
N LEU A 57 0.90 14.92 -7.93
CA LEU A 57 -0.23 14.05 -8.21
C LEU A 57 -1.28 14.74 -9.08
N ALA A 58 -1.66 15.97 -8.76
CA ALA A 58 -2.62 16.73 -9.57
C ALA A 58 -2.15 16.86 -11.04
N LYS A 59 -0.85 17.14 -11.24
CA LYS A 59 -0.25 17.18 -12.59
C LYS A 59 -0.21 15.84 -13.30
N ALA A 60 -0.03 14.74 -12.56
CA ALA A 60 -0.09 13.40 -13.12
C ALA A 60 -1.52 13.07 -13.57
N MET A 61 -2.51 13.38 -12.74
CA MET A 61 -3.93 13.20 -13.04
C MET A 61 -4.39 14.03 -14.26
N ASP A 62 -3.96 15.29 -14.35
CA ASP A 62 -4.29 16.14 -15.51
C ASP A 62 -3.64 15.65 -16.82
N ASN A 63 -2.60 14.81 -16.73
CA ASN A 63 -1.88 14.26 -17.87
C ASN A 63 -2.29 12.81 -18.19
N HIS A 64 -3.38 12.32 -17.60
CA HIS A 64 -3.84 10.94 -17.75
C HIS A 64 -4.18 10.64 -19.22
N ARG A 65 -3.50 9.64 -19.81
CA ARG A 65 -3.78 9.14 -21.16
C ARG A 65 -4.67 7.90 -21.06
N SER A 66 -5.63 7.74 -21.98
CA SER A 66 -6.49 6.56 -22.03
C SER A 66 -5.66 5.27 -22.05
N GLY A 67 -5.86 4.40 -21.06
CA GLY A 67 -5.15 3.12 -20.90
C GLY A 67 -4.12 3.06 -19.76
N GLU A 68 -3.91 4.16 -19.02
CA GLU A 68 -2.96 4.21 -17.89
C GLU A 68 -3.57 3.73 -16.57
N ASN A 69 -2.83 2.89 -15.82
CA ASN A 69 -3.23 2.32 -14.53
C ASN A 69 -2.74 3.17 -13.33
N LEU A 70 -3.26 2.92 -12.12
CA LEU A 70 -2.88 3.66 -10.90
C LEU A 70 -1.36 3.68 -10.62
N SER A 71 -0.66 2.61 -11.00
CA SER A 71 0.80 2.50 -10.85
C SER A 71 1.53 3.52 -11.74
N SER A 72 1.04 3.74 -12.97
CA SER A 72 1.57 4.73 -13.89
C SER A 72 1.33 6.17 -13.42
N GLU A 73 0.21 6.46 -12.74
CA GLU A 73 -0.08 7.78 -12.17
C GLU A 73 0.90 8.12 -11.03
N ILE A 74 1.17 7.17 -10.13
CA ILE A 74 2.15 7.34 -9.04
C ILE A 74 3.56 7.55 -9.60
N MET A 75 3.93 6.83 -10.68
CA MET A 75 5.20 7.03 -11.36
C MET A 75 5.31 8.43 -11.96
N GLN A 76 4.28 8.90 -12.65
CA GLN A 76 4.24 10.28 -13.18
C GLN A 76 4.33 11.31 -12.05
N ALA A 77 3.64 11.10 -10.93
CA ALA A 77 3.70 11.99 -9.77
C ALA A 77 5.11 12.03 -9.15
N GLN A 78 5.82 10.91 -9.06
CA GLN A 78 7.23 10.87 -8.62
C GLN A 78 8.13 11.68 -9.56
N MET A 79 7.95 11.53 -10.88
CA MET A 79 8.69 12.33 -11.86
C MET A 79 8.42 13.84 -11.68
N TRP A 80 7.16 14.25 -11.56
CA TRP A 80 6.79 15.65 -11.36
C TRP A 80 7.34 16.20 -10.03
N PHE A 81 7.34 15.38 -8.98
CA PHE A 81 7.91 15.75 -7.68
C PHE A 81 9.43 15.95 -7.76
N GLY A 82 10.16 15.04 -8.41
CA GLY A 82 11.61 15.13 -8.61
C GLY A 82 12.01 16.31 -9.50
N ALA A 83 11.27 16.57 -10.57
CA ALA A 83 11.54 17.69 -11.49
C ALA A 83 11.37 19.07 -10.82
N THR A 84 10.54 19.16 -9.77
CA THR A 84 10.31 20.39 -9.00
C THR A 84 11.09 20.44 -7.67
N GLY A 85 11.77 19.35 -7.32
CA GLY A 85 12.54 19.21 -6.09
C GLY A 85 13.96 19.73 -6.24
N GLN A 86 14.34 20.75 -5.46
CA GLN A 86 15.73 21.18 -5.31
C GLN A 86 16.58 20.09 -4.62
N GLY A 87 16.95 19.04 -5.36
CA GLY A 87 17.84 17.96 -4.91
C GLY A 87 17.18 16.71 -4.31
N LYS A 88 15.84 16.64 -4.21
CA LYS A 88 15.13 15.42 -3.77
C LYS A 88 14.64 14.62 -4.97
N LYS A 89 15.08 13.35 -5.05
CA LYS A 89 14.83 12.46 -6.20
C LYS A 89 13.45 11.82 -6.17
N SER A 90 12.93 11.51 -4.99
CA SER A 90 11.66 10.80 -4.80
C SER A 90 10.92 11.29 -3.55
N PHE A 91 9.60 11.16 -3.56
CA PHE A 91 8.76 11.30 -2.39
C PHE A 91 8.73 9.97 -1.61
N ASN A 92 9.10 10.02 -0.33
CA ASN A 92 9.30 8.84 0.53
C ASN A 92 8.33 8.78 1.72
N HIS A 93 7.37 9.71 1.81
CA HIS A 93 6.45 9.81 2.94
C HIS A 93 5.05 9.26 2.60
N THR A 94 4.99 8.11 1.91
CA THR A 94 3.73 7.48 1.44
C THR A 94 2.75 7.22 2.58
N HIS A 95 3.19 6.64 3.69
CA HIS A 95 2.31 6.40 4.84
C HIS A 95 1.74 7.71 5.42
N CYS A 96 2.54 8.79 5.46
CA CYS A 96 2.04 10.09 5.90
C CYS A 96 1.03 10.67 4.92
N TRP A 97 1.22 10.44 3.61
CA TRP A 97 0.29 10.86 2.57
C TRP A 97 -1.07 10.18 2.70
N GLU A 98 -1.10 8.87 2.93
CA GLU A 98 -2.33 8.09 3.10
C GLU A 98 -3.21 8.62 4.24
N VAL A 99 -2.59 9.13 5.32
CA VAL A 99 -3.30 9.72 6.45
C VAL A 99 -3.88 11.11 6.11
N VAL A 100 -3.20 11.91 5.29
CA VAL A 100 -3.60 13.32 5.06
C VAL A 100 -4.38 13.55 3.77
N LYS A 101 -4.38 12.61 2.81
CA LYS A 101 -4.94 12.82 1.46
C LYS A 101 -6.43 13.15 1.45
N THR A 102 -7.17 12.71 2.47
CA THR A 102 -8.61 12.98 2.64
C THR A 102 -8.89 14.32 3.32
N CYS A 103 -7.89 14.99 3.89
CA CYS A 103 -8.06 16.30 4.50
C CYS A 103 -8.32 17.37 3.43
N LYS A 104 -9.26 18.30 3.69
CA LYS A 104 -9.63 19.40 2.76
C LYS A 104 -8.45 20.15 2.13
N ARG A 105 -7.36 20.33 2.89
CA ARG A 105 -6.14 21.02 2.43
C ARG A 105 -5.37 20.23 1.35
N PHE A 106 -5.43 18.90 1.39
CA PHE A 106 -4.65 18.02 0.53
C PHE A 106 -5.49 17.27 -0.50
N GLN A 107 -6.82 17.38 -0.42
CA GLN A 107 -7.72 16.86 -1.44
C GLN A 107 -7.38 17.46 -2.81
N ILE A 108 -7.33 16.58 -3.82
CA ILE A 108 -7.15 16.95 -5.23
C ILE A 108 -8.52 16.85 -5.86
N ILE A 109 -9.00 17.95 -6.44
CA ILE A 109 -10.25 17.98 -7.19
C ILE A 109 -9.86 17.84 -8.67
N PRO A 110 -10.21 16.74 -9.35
CA PRO A 110 -9.93 16.58 -10.77
C PRO A 110 -10.60 17.72 -11.54
N THR A 111 -9.83 18.45 -12.33
CA THR A 111 -10.36 19.54 -13.16
C THR A 111 -10.52 19.03 -14.58
N GLY A 112 -11.55 18.20 -14.80
CA GLY A 112 -11.89 17.69 -16.13
C GLY A 112 -13.30 17.11 -16.16
N PRO A 113 -14.07 17.27 -17.26
CA PRO A 113 -15.39 16.69 -17.37
C PRO A 113 -15.28 15.16 -17.42
N THR A 114 -16.11 14.47 -16.65
CA THR A 114 -16.29 13.02 -16.72
C THR A 114 -16.86 12.67 -18.10
N VAL A 115 -16.00 12.28 -19.03
CA VAL A 115 -16.42 11.74 -20.33
C VAL A 115 -16.93 10.33 -20.09
N VAL A 116 -18.24 10.21 -19.85
CA VAL A 116 -18.97 8.96 -20.04
C VAL A 116 -18.98 8.68 -21.55
N LEU A 117 -18.20 7.69 -21.96
CA LEU A 117 -18.22 7.13 -23.31
C LEU A 117 -19.56 6.41 -23.51
N ASN A 118 -20.52 7.08 -24.16
CA ASN A 118 -21.65 6.41 -24.77
C ASN A 118 -21.18 5.80 -26.10
N GLU A 119 -21.28 4.49 -26.22
CA GLU A 119 -21.00 3.75 -27.44
C GLU A 119 -22.02 4.11 -28.53
N THR A 120 -21.56 4.47 -29.73
CA THR A 120 -22.35 4.35 -30.96
C THR A 120 -21.45 4.05 -32.18
N PRO A 121 -21.94 3.28 -33.17
CA PRO A 121 -21.13 2.43 -34.04
C PRO A 121 -20.79 3.05 -35.40
N LEU A 122 -19.73 2.49 -35.99
CA LEU A 122 -19.22 2.63 -37.36
C LEU A 122 -20.30 2.65 -38.46
N HIS A 123 -20.24 3.59 -39.41
CA HIS A 123 -20.58 3.32 -40.81
C HIS A 123 -19.96 4.34 -41.79
N GLU A 124 -19.85 3.85 -43.02
CA GLU A 124 -18.93 4.13 -44.12
C GLU A 124 -19.18 5.41 -44.96
N THR A 125 -18.14 5.84 -45.69
CA THR A 125 -18.13 6.77 -46.84
C THR A 125 -18.93 6.21 -48.05
N PRO A 126 -19.34 7.00 -49.07
CA PRO A 126 -18.46 7.20 -50.25
C PRO A 126 -18.57 8.57 -50.98
N ALA A 127 -17.70 8.74 -51.97
CA ALA A 127 -17.32 9.92 -52.76
C ALA A 127 -18.24 10.29 -53.96
N SER A 128 -17.99 11.47 -54.58
CA SER A 128 -18.26 11.91 -55.98
C SER A 128 -18.36 13.46 -56.01
N ASP A 129 -17.93 14.30 -56.97
CA ASP A 129 -17.33 14.22 -58.31
C ASP A 129 -16.61 15.58 -58.62
N SER A 130 -15.69 15.63 -59.59
CA SER A 130 -15.08 16.86 -60.19
C SER A 130 -15.96 17.39 -61.37
N PRO A 131 -15.62 18.34 -62.31
CA PRO A 131 -14.33 19.01 -62.63
C PRO A 131 -14.33 20.46 -63.27
N MET A 132 -13.11 21.00 -63.49
CA MET A 132 -12.60 21.92 -64.56
C MET A 132 -13.07 23.40 -64.70
N ASP A 133 -12.11 24.36 -64.78
CA ASP A 133 -11.66 25.00 -66.06
C ASP A 133 -10.57 26.12 -65.85
N SER A 134 -9.36 25.89 -66.42
CA SER A 134 -8.37 26.77 -67.14
C SER A 134 -8.03 28.24 -66.73
N PRO A 135 -6.99 28.91 -67.33
CA PRO A 135 -5.61 28.49 -67.67
C PRO A 135 -4.49 29.53 -67.32
N MET A 136 -3.25 29.10 -67.59
CA MET A 136 -1.91 29.72 -67.51
C MET A 136 -1.71 31.25 -67.72
N SER A 137 -0.71 31.79 -67.03
CA SER A 137 0.11 32.95 -67.49
C SER A 137 1.55 32.83 -66.97
N GLN A 138 2.54 32.97 -67.86
CA GLN A 138 3.98 32.85 -67.59
C GLN A 138 4.65 34.18 -67.18
N ASP A 139 5.83 34.01 -66.58
CA ASP A 139 7.02 34.86 -66.52
C ASP A 139 7.06 36.16 -65.70
N SER A 140 7.89 36.13 -64.64
CA SER A 140 9.20 36.83 -64.64
C SER A 140 10.06 36.42 -63.43
N PRO A 141 11.41 36.29 -63.56
CA PRO A 141 12.32 36.03 -62.44
C PRO A 141 12.66 37.33 -61.69
N ILE A 142 12.34 37.39 -60.39
CA ILE A 142 12.82 38.46 -59.50
C ILE A 142 13.69 37.82 -58.42
N GLU A 143 14.97 38.19 -58.41
CA GLU A 143 15.90 37.95 -57.31
C GLU A 143 15.27 38.42 -56.00
N LYS A 144 15.15 37.52 -55.02
CA LYS A 144 14.73 37.87 -53.66
C LYS A 144 15.87 37.53 -52.73
N GLU A 145 16.39 38.55 -52.05
CA GLU A 145 17.34 38.40 -50.95
C GLU A 145 16.87 37.34 -49.93
N PRO A 146 17.81 36.62 -49.26
CA PRO A 146 17.44 35.60 -48.30
C PRO A 146 16.73 36.23 -47.11
N ARG A 147 15.46 35.86 -46.90
CA ARG A 147 14.69 36.25 -45.71
C ARG A 147 15.41 35.78 -44.43
N PRO A 148 15.35 36.56 -43.33
CA PRO A 148 16.03 36.21 -42.10
C PRO A 148 15.52 34.89 -41.51
N ILE A 149 16.46 34.13 -40.95
CA ILE A 149 16.21 32.78 -40.44
C ILE A 149 15.16 32.82 -39.32
N GLY A 150 14.09 32.04 -39.49
CA GLY A 150 13.00 32.00 -38.52
C GLY A 150 13.46 31.48 -37.15
N ARG A 151 12.85 32.02 -36.07
CA ARG A 151 13.10 31.70 -34.65
C ARG A 151 13.27 30.21 -34.30
N LYS A 152 12.78 29.28 -35.12
CA LYS A 152 12.95 27.83 -34.90
C LYS A 152 14.37 27.32 -35.20
N ALA A 153 15.15 27.96 -36.07
CA ALA A 153 16.49 27.50 -36.43
C ALA A 153 17.56 27.89 -35.37
N ALA A 154 17.35 28.98 -34.62
CA ALA A 154 18.27 29.42 -33.57
C ALA A 154 18.27 28.50 -32.33
N LYS A 155 17.25 27.64 -32.16
CA LYS A 155 17.13 26.75 -31.00
C LYS A 155 17.83 25.40 -31.18
N ALA A 156 18.18 25.02 -32.41
CA ALA A 156 18.79 23.72 -32.70
C ALA A 156 20.27 23.61 -32.30
N LYS A 157 20.97 24.75 -32.10
CA LYS A 157 22.41 24.76 -31.73
C LYS A 157 22.70 24.69 -30.21
N ARG A 158 21.69 24.47 -29.35
CA ARG A 158 21.87 24.31 -27.89
C ARG A 158 21.70 22.86 -27.39
N GLY A 159 21.74 21.86 -28.28
CA GLY A 159 21.68 20.46 -27.88
C GLY A 159 23.06 19.80 -27.90
N SER A 160 23.80 19.80 -26.78
CA SER A 160 24.91 18.83 -26.64
C SER A 160 25.34 18.48 -25.21
N ASN A 161 25.04 19.29 -24.18
CA ASN A 161 25.51 18.97 -22.81
C ASN A 161 24.44 18.45 -21.83
N SER A 162 23.16 18.41 -22.22
CA SER A 162 22.04 18.07 -21.30
C SER A 162 21.70 16.57 -21.22
N SER A 163 22.07 15.77 -22.23
CA SER A 163 21.66 14.36 -22.36
C SER A 163 22.32 13.45 -21.31
N LYS A 164 23.61 13.62 -21.04
CA LYS A 164 24.36 12.80 -20.07
C LYS A 164 23.86 12.94 -18.63
N ASN A 165 23.36 14.13 -18.25
CA ASN A 165 22.84 14.36 -16.89
C ASN A 165 21.43 13.78 -16.72
N ALA A 166 20.60 13.81 -17.76
CA ALA A 166 19.27 13.21 -17.75
C ALA A 166 19.34 11.67 -17.67
N SER A 167 20.27 11.05 -18.43
CA SER A 167 20.45 9.59 -18.39
C SER A 167 20.95 9.12 -17.02
N LYS A 168 21.94 9.80 -16.43
CA LYS A 168 22.42 9.48 -15.07
C LYS A 168 21.31 9.60 -14.02
N PHE A 169 20.44 10.59 -14.14
CA PHE A 169 19.32 10.79 -13.21
C PHE A 169 18.27 9.67 -13.32
N LEU A 170 17.93 9.24 -14.53
CA LEU A 170 17.00 8.12 -14.74
C LEU A 170 17.57 6.79 -14.22
N GLU A 171 18.87 6.56 -14.43
CA GLU A 171 19.55 5.38 -13.90
C GLU A 171 19.58 5.38 -12.36
N GLU A 172 19.77 6.54 -11.74
CA GLU A 172 19.77 6.68 -10.29
C GLU A 172 18.38 6.49 -9.66
N LEU A 173 17.32 6.93 -10.36
CA LEU A 173 15.93 6.65 -9.98
C LEU A 173 15.62 5.16 -10.06
N SER A 174 16.06 4.49 -11.13
CA SER A 174 15.90 3.04 -11.29
C SER A 174 16.58 2.26 -10.16
N LYS A 175 17.82 2.63 -9.81
CA LYS A 175 18.55 2.03 -8.68
C LYS A 175 17.84 2.25 -7.35
N HIS A 176 17.32 3.45 -7.12
CA HIS A 176 16.58 3.76 -5.89
C HIS A 176 15.26 3.00 -5.80
N GLN A 177 14.56 2.80 -6.93
CA GLN A 177 13.35 2.00 -7.00
C GLN A 177 13.63 0.52 -6.75
N ALA A 178 14.69 -0.04 -7.36
CA ALA A 178 15.11 -1.42 -7.13
C ALA A 178 15.42 -1.68 -5.65
N MET A 179 16.16 -0.77 -5.00
CA MET A 179 16.48 -0.86 -3.57
C MET A 179 15.23 -0.79 -2.69
N ARG A 180 14.25 0.05 -3.04
CA ARG A 180 12.98 0.12 -2.32
C ARG A 180 12.16 -1.16 -2.45
N ILE A 181 12.07 -1.72 -3.66
CA ILE A 181 11.37 -2.98 -3.90
C ILE A 181 12.04 -4.12 -3.13
N GLU A 182 13.38 -4.18 -3.15
CA GLU A 182 14.14 -5.18 -2.39
C GLU A 182 13.92 -5.07 -0.88
N MET A 183 13.90 -3.84 -0.35
CA MET A 183 13.62 -3.61 1.07
C MET A 183 12.19 -3.98 1.46
N ASP A 184 11.20 -3.63 0.63
CA ASP A 184 9.79 -3.98 0.86
C ASP A 184 9.60 -5.51 0.80
N LEU A 185 10.30 -6.20 -0.13
CA LEU A 185 10.29 -7.67 -0.21
C LEU A 185 10.92 -8.31 1.03
N LYS A 186 12.09 -7.83 1.48
CA LYS A 186 12.74 -8.32 2.71
C LYS A 186 11.87 -8.09 3.94
N GLN A 187 11.17 -6.97 4.00
CA GLN A 187 10.22 -6.70 5.09
C GLN A 187 9.04 -7.67 5.05
N GLN A 188 8.47 -7.93 3.86
CA GLN A 188 7.40 -8.88 3.69
C GLN A 188 7.82 -10.31 4.07
N GLU A 189 9.01 -10.73 3.66
CA GLU A 189 9.59 -12.03 4.03
C GLU A 189 9.77 -12.16 5.54
N HIS A 190 10.30 -11.12 6.19
CA HIS A 190 10.45 -11.07 7.64
C HIS A 190 9.09 -11.13 8.36
N ASP A 191 8.10 -10.39 7.89
CA ASP A 191 6.76 -10.39 8.49
C ASP A 191 6.07 -11.75 8.30
N MET A 192 6.22 -12.39 7.15
CA MET A 192 5.74 -13.77 6.92
C MET A 192 6.46 -14.77 7.82
N ALA A 193 7.77 -14.64 8.04
CA ALA A 193 8.53 -15.52 8.92
C ALA A 193 8.02 -15.44 10.36
N ILE A 194 7.76 -14.23 10.87
CA ILE A 194 7.17 -14.02 12.20
C ILE A 194 5.78 -14.66 12.28
N GLN A 195 4.93 -14.49 11.26
CA GLN A 195 3.60 -15.09 11.25
C GLN A 195 3.66 -16.62 11.27
N LEU A 196 4.59 -17.21 10.52
CA LEU A 196 4.80 -18.65 10.49
C LEU A 196 5.27 -19.18 11.84
N GLU A 197 6.20 -18.49 12.49
CA GLU A 197 6.69 -18.85 13.82
C GLU A 197 5.55 -18.77 14.86
N TYR A 198 4.77 -17.69 14.84
CA TYR A 198 3.59 -17.56 15.69
C TYR A 198 2.55 -18.66 15.44
N ALA A 199 2.33 -19.04 14.19
CA ALA A 199 1.43 -20.13 13.84
C ALA A 199 1.91 -21.49 14.40
N LYS A 200 3.21 -21.78 14.28
CA LYS A 200 3.84 -22.98 14.87
C LYS A 200 3.70 -22.99 16.39
N GLU A 201 3.97 -21.87 17.05
CA GLU A 201 3.83 -21.74 18.51
C GLU A 201 2.38 -22.03 18.96
N ARG A 202 1.38 -21.46 18.27
CA ARG A 202 -0.02 -21.75 18.59
C ARG A 202 -0.39 -23.21 18.37
N GLU A 203 0.14 -23.84 17.33
CA GLU A 203 -0.08 -25.27 17.09
C GLU A 203 0.55 -26.11 18.20
N TYR A 204 1.77 -25.77 18.63
CA TYR A 204 2.45 -26.44 19.72
C TYR A 204 1.64 -26.33 21.02
N VAL A 205 1.19 -25.13 21.38
CA VAL A 205 0.31 -24.92 22.54
C VAL A 205 -1.00 -25.70 22.43
N ARG A 206 -1.57 -25.83 21.23
CA ARG A 206 -2.78 -26.63 21.00
C ARG A 206 -2.51 -28.12 21.21
N LYS A 207 -1.41 -28.65 20.66
CA LYS A 207 -0.98 -30.05 20.83
C LYS A 207 -0.68 -30.35 22.30
N GLU A 208 0.00 -29.45 23.01
CA GLU A 208 0.27 -29.61 24.44
C GLU A 208 -1.03 -29.69 25.26
N ARG A 209 -1.98 -28.80 25.00
CA ARG A 209 -3.31 -28.83 25.64
C ARG A 209 -4.08 -30.11 25.32
N GLU A 210 -3.92 -30.65 24.12
CA GLU A 210 -4.54 -31.91 23.73
C GLU A 210 -3.89 -33.10 24.43
N TYR A 211 -2.56 -33.14 24.48
CA TYR A 211 -1.80 -34.14 25.21
C TYR A 211 -2.17 -34.17 26.70
N VAL A 212 -2.24 -32.99 27.34
CA VAL A 212 -2.67 -32.87 28.75
C VAL A 212 -4.13 -33.33 28.93
N ARG A 213 -5.02 -33.00 28.00
CA ARG A 213 -6.42 -33.48 28.05
C ARG A 213 -6.47 -35.01 27.95
N GLU A 214 -5.70 -35.60 27.04
CA GLU A 214 -5.66 -37.05 26.83
C GLU A 214 -5.09 -37.76 28.07
N GLN A 215 -4.00 -37.25 28.64
CA GLN A 215 -3.43 -37.77 29.89
C GLN A 215 -4.43 -37.70 31.06
N ASN A 216 -5.18 -36.61 31.17
CA ASN A 216 -6.22 -36.48 32.20
C ASN A 216 -7.38 -37.47 31.97
N ILE A 217 -7.79 -37.70 30.73
CA ILE A 217 -8.80 -38.71 30.39
C ILE A 217 -8.28 -40.11 30.73
N GLU A 218 -7.05 -40.44 30.33
CA GLU A 218 -6.45 -41.75 30.59
C GLU A 218 -6.33 -42.00 32.10
N LYS A 219 -5.90 -40.99 32.87
CA LYS A 219 -5.84 -41.02 34.32
C LYS A 219 -7.21 -41.25 34.94
N LYS A 220 -8.23 -40.47 34.56
CA LYS A 220 -9.61 -40.63 35.05
C LYS A 220 -10.17 -42.01 34.72
N ASP A 221 -9.91 -42.51 33.50
CA ASP A 221 -10.33 -43.84 33.06
C ASP A 221 -9.64 -44.93 33.91
N ARG A 222 -8.34 -44.78 34.21
CA ARG A 222 -7.58 -45.70 35.07
C ARG A 222 -8.13 -45.71 36.50
N GLU A 223 -8.41 -44.54 37.07
CA GLU A 223 -9.04 -44.40 38.40
C GLU A 223 -10.43 -45.05 38.44
N THR A 224 -11.24 -44.87 37.38
CA THR A 224 -12.56 -45.48 37.23
C THR A 224 -12.49 -47.01 37.22
N MET A 225 -11.50 -47.57 36.52
CA MET A 225 -11.27 -49.01 36.48
C MET A 225 -10.77 -49.57 37.82
N ALA A 226 -9.93 -48.81 38.54
CA ALA A 226 -9.30 -49.22 39.80
C ALA A 226 -10.17 -48.96 41.06
N MET A 227 -11.24 -48.18 40.97
CA MET A 227 -12.09 -47.83 42.11
C MET A 227 -12.60 -49.08 42.86
N ASP A 228 -12.35 -49.21 44.16
CA ASP A 228 -12.97 -50.29 44.92
C ASP A 228 -14.45 -49.98 45.19
N THR A 229 -15.32 -50.96 44.95
CA THR A 229 -16.78 -50.82 45.11
C THR A 229 -17.34 -51.78 46.15
N SER A 230 -16.51 -52.60 46.79
CA SER A 230 -16.92 -53.64 47.75
C SER A 230 -17.83 -53.11 48.87
N HIS A 231 -17.49 -51.95 49.43
CA HIS A 231 -18.17 -51.29 50.55
C HIS A 231 -19.29 -50.31 50.16
N MET A 232 -19.65 -50.21 48.87
CA MET A 232 -20.66 -49.25 48.39
C MET A 232 -22.09 -49.82 48.33
N SER A 233 -23.10 -48.92 48.27
CA SER A 233 -24.51 -49.29 48.09
C SER A 233 -24.76 -49.99 46.73
N PRO A 234 -25.85 -50.77 46.58
CA PRO A 234 -26.19 -51.44 45.31
C PRO A 234 -26.29 -50.48 44.12
N GLU A 235 -26.89 -49.31 44.31
CA GLU A 235 -27.09 -48.28 43.28
C GLU A 235 -25.75 -47.69 42.83
N THR A 236 -24.86 -47.41 43.79
CA THR A 236 -23.52 -46.88 43.53
C THR A 236 -22.65 -47.93 42.82
N LYS A 237 -22.77 -49.22 43.19
CA LYS A 237 -22.12 -50.33 42.48
C LYS A 237 -22.57 -50.44 41.03
N GLN A 238 -23.86 -50.23 40.75
CA GLN A 238 -24.37 -50.23 39.37
C GLN A 238 -23.84 -49.06 38.56
N PHE A 239 -23.78 -47.86 39.15
CA PHE A 239 -23.18 -46.69 38.51
C PHE A 239 -21.74 -46.95 38.02
N TRP A 240 -20.86 -47.45 38.91
CA TRP A 240 -19.48 -47.74 38.53
C TRP A 240 -19.34 -48.87 37.51
N LYS A 241 -20.25 -49.86 37.50
CA LYS A 241 -20.29 -50.89 36.44
C LYS A 241 -20.59 -50.28 35.07
N LEU A 242 -21.51 -49.32 34.99
CA LEU A 242 -21.83 -48.62 33.75
C LEU A 242 -20.65 -47.76 33.28
N GLU A 243 -20.03 -47.01 34.19
CA GLU A 243 -18.90 -46.14 33.88
C GLU A 243 -17.67 -46.93 33.38
N ARG A 244 -17.34 -48.06 34.01
CA ARG A 244 -16.27 -48.96 33.53
C ARG A 244 -16.56 -49.52 32.15
N ARG A 245 -17.80 -49.88 31.88
CA ARG A 245 -18.21 -50.37 30.56
C ARG A 245 -18.05 -49.29 29.49
N ASP A 246 -18.36 -48.02 29.82
CA ASP A 246 -18.13 -46.89 28.92
C ASP A 246 -16.63 -46.64 28.67
N VAL A 247 -15.80 -46.67 29.72
CA VAL A 247 -14.34 -46.57 29.60
C VAL A 247 -13.80 -47.66 28.66
N MET A 248 -14.20 -48.92 28.86
CA MET A 248 -13.77 -50.03 28.00
C MET A 248 -14.20 -49.82 26.55
N ARG A 249 -15.43 -49.34 26.33
CA ARG A 249 -15.95 -49.00 25.00
C ARG A 249 -15.09 -47.92 24.33
N ARG A 250 -14.81 -46.80 25.02
CA ARG A 250 -14.01 -45.68 24.50
C ARG A 250 -12.56 -46.06 24.19
N ARG A 251 -12.01 -47.08 24.87
CA ARG A 251 -10.67 -47.60 24.59
C ARG A 251 -10.65 -48.56 23.41
N LEU A 252 -11.61 -49.49 23.33
CA LEU A 252 -11.73 -50.44 22.23
C LEU A 252 -11.86 -49.76 20.86
N PHE A 253 -12.63 -48.67 20.77
CA PHE A 253 -12.79 -47.92 19.51
C PHE A 253 -11.65 -46.96 19.17
N ARG A 254 -10.61 -46.82 20.02
CA ARG A 254 -9.41 -46.01 19.71
C ARG A 254 -8.34 -46.77 18.96
N ASP A 255 -8.29 -48.09 19.09
CA ASP A 255 -7.29 -48.94 18.42
C ASP A 255 -7.60 -49.19 16.92
N ASP A 256 -8.80 -48.85 16.44
CA ASP A 256 -9.24 -49.03 15.05
C ASP A 256 -8.99 -47.80 14.13
N GLY A 257 -8.13 -46.86 14.53
CA GLY A 257 -7.73 -45.71 13.70
C GLY A 257 -6.78 -46.11 12.56
N PRO A 258 -6.81 -45.45 11.38
CA PRO A 258 -6.20 -45.96 10.16
C PRO A 258 -4.68 -46.11 10.32
N SER A 259 -4.20 -47.36 10.18
CA SER A 259 -2.81 -47.66 9.85
C SER A 259 -2.46 -47.01 8.51
N ASN A 260 -1.92 -45.79 8.55
CA ASN A 260 -1.12 -45.29 7.44
C ASN A 260 0.21 -46.05 7.44
N THR A 261 0.20 -47.24 6.84
CA THR A 261 1.40 -47.76 6.17
C THR A 261 1.50 -47.01 4.85
N ASP A 262 2.26 -45.91 4.85
CA ASP A 262 2.77 -45.34 3.60
C ASP A 262 3.76 -46.37 3.03
N CYS A 263 3.36 -47.06 1.96
CA CYS A 263 4.27 -47.79 1.10
C CYS A 263 4.97 -46.81 0.15
N GLU A 264 6.29 -47.03 0.00
CA GLU A 264 7.27 -46.29 -0.79
C GLU A 264 6.90 -46.04 -2.26
#